data_AF-A0A2V8MI09-F1
#
_entry.id   AF-A0A2V8MI09-F1
#
_cell.length_a   1.000
_cell.length_b   1.000
_cell.length_c   1.000
_cell.angle_alpha   90.00
_cell.angle_beta   90.00
_cell.angle_gamma   90.00
#
_symmetry.space_group_name_H-M   'P 1'
#
loop_
_entity.id
_entity.type
_entity.pdbx_description
1 polymer ?
#
loop_
_entity_poly.entity_id
_entity_poly.type
_entity_poly.pdbx_seq_one_letter_code
_entity_poly.pdbx_strand_id
1 'polypeptide(L)'
;DGTVLHGRKSGVGYYCEELLKAMLAADHEDEFFVFSHRPLNLDYPASNGNLKFTNSFRFPIRAFYLHALLPKVLDTVRPDLCHYTNFLAPISEHRPYVVTIHDMGLEVLRDAHPLAKRLYTKRLVPHVARKARLIITNSEYSKWQIVRHLGIPEDHIRVTPLAASPEFRRMPTHTDVARPYF
;
A
#
# COMPACT_ATOMS: atom_id res chain seq x y z
N ASP A 1 -5.18 -1.03 -3.95
CA ASP A 1 -4.66 -0.51 -5.25
C ASP A 1 -3.42 -1.30 -5.63
N GLY A 2 -3.56 -2.28 -6.53
CA GLY A 2 -2.48 -3.14 -7.03
C GLY A 2 -1.65 -2.53 -8.16
N THR A 3 -1.84 -1.24 -8.49
CA THR A 3 -1.06 -0.52 -9.51
C THR A 3 0.46 -0.70 -9.35
N VAL A 4 0.94 -0.78 -8.11
CA VAL A 4 2.36 -0.91 -7.76
C VAL A 4 2.97 -2.27 -8.16
N LEU A 5 2.13 -3.25 -8.51
CA LEU A 5 2.54 -4.57 -8.99
C LEU A 5 2.89 -4.58 -10.49
N HIS A 6 2.56 -3.51 -11.21
CA HIS A 6 2.82 -3.43 -12.65
C HIS A 6 4.25 -2.94 -12.95
N GLY A 7 4.96 -3.66 -13.83
CA GLY A 7 6.28 -3.26 -14.32
C GLY A 7 7.39 -3.44 -13.28
N ARG A 8 8.41 -2.57 -13.32
CA ARG A 8 9.54 -2.62 -12.37
C ARG A 8 9.08 -2.21 -10.98
N LYS A 9 9.17 -3.15 -10.02
CA LYS A 9 8.72 -2.95 -8.64
C LYS A 9 9.70 -2.04 -7.87
N SER A 10 9.14 -1.11 -7.13
CA SER A 10 9.85 -0.39 -6.05
C SER A 10 9.63 -1.13 -4.72
N GLY A 11 10.18 -0.62 -3.61
CA GLY A 11 9.94 -1.21 -2.28
C GLY A 11 8.45 -1.37 -1.94
N VAL A 12 7.61 -0.42 -2.33
CA VAL A 12 6.14 -0.52 -2.17
C VAL A 12 5.54 -1.66 -3.00
N GLY A 13 6.07 -1.87 -4.20
CA GLY A 13 5.64 -2.96 -5.09
C GLY A 13 6.00 -4.33 -4.52
N TYR A 14 7.23 -4.49 -4.02
CA TYR A 14 7.65 -5.72 -3.32
C TYR A 14 6.83 -5.96 -2.05
N TYR A 15 6.61 -4.94 -1.22
CA TYR A 15 5.74 -5.05 -0.05
C TYR A 15 4.33 -5.53 -0.44
N CYS A 16 3.72 -4.88 -1.43
CA CYS A 16 2.36 -5.22 -1.86
C CYS A 16 2.26 -6.66 -2.38
N GLU A 17 3.29 -7.12 -3.10
CA GLU A 17 3.33 -8.48 -3.63
C GLU A 17 3.54 -9.52 -2.55
N GLU A 18 4.55 -9.36 -1.71
CA GLU A 18 4.87 -10.34 -0.67
C GLU A 18 3.78 -10.39 0.38
N LEU A 19 3.15 -9.26 0.70
CA LEU A 19 1.95 -9.24 1.54
C LEU A 19 0.82 -10.02 0.88
N LEU A 20 0.51 -9.77 -0.39
CA LEU A 20 -0.56 -10.47 -1.09
C LEU A 20 -0.30 -11.98 -1.16
N LYS A 21 0.93 -12.41 -1.46
CA LYS A 21 1.31 -13.83 -1.45
C LYS A 21 1.13 -14.47 -0.07
N ALA A 22 1.58 -13.79 0.98
CA ALA A 22 1.47 -14.30 2.35
C ALA A 22 0.01 -14.40 2.80
N MET A 23 -0.84 -13.42 2.42
CA MET A 23 -2.27 -13.46 2.68
C MET A 23 -2.94 -14.59 1.89
N LEU A 24 -2.63 -14.75 0.59
CA LEU A 24 -3.19 -15.83 -0.22
C LEU A 24 -2.85 -17.24 0.30
N ALA A 25 -1.65 -17.40 0.88
CA ALA A 25 -1.16 -18.65 1.44
C ALA A 25 -1.59 -18.91 2.89
N ALA A 26 -2.17 -17.92 3.57
CA ALA A 26 -2.67 -18.08 4.92
C ALA A 26 -3.95 -18.95 4.93
N ASP A 27 -4.12 -19.73 5.99
CA ASP A 27 -5.27 -20.62 6.15
C ASP A 27 -6.49 -19.83 6.63
N HIS A 28 -7.24 -19.28 5.67
CA HIS A 28 -8.48 -18.55 5.89
C HIS A 28 -9.41 -18.63 4.66
N GLU A 29 -10.68 -18.31 4.86
CA GLU A 29 -11.70 -18.37 3.79
C GLU A 29 -11.87 -17.04 3.01
N ASP A 30 -11.08 -16.00 3.33
CA ASP A 30 -11.20 -14.69 2.68
C ASP A 30 -10.91 -14.74 1.17
N GLU A 31 -11.73 -14.02 0.39
CA GLU A 31 -11.51 -13.76 -1.03
C GLU A 31 -10.77 -12.44 -1.26
N PHE A 32 -9.79 -12.46 -2.16
CA PHE A 32 -9.00 -11.27 -2.50
C PHE A 32 -9.32 -10.75 -3.89
N PHE A 33 -9.56 -9.45 -3.97
CA PHE A 33 -9.78 -8.75 -5.23
C PHE A 33 -8.65 -7.73 -5.47
N VAL A 34 -7.95 -7.85 -6.60
CA VAL A 34 -6.82 -6.97 -6.92
C VAL A 34 -7.16 -6.04 -8.10
N PHE A 35 -7.29 -4.76 -7.79
CA PHE A 35 -7.62 -3.72 -8.75
C PHE A 35 -6.41 -2.88 -9.14
N SER A 36 -6.23 -2.62 -10.44
CA SER A 36 -5.18 -1.76 -10.98
C SER A 36 -5.69 -0.98 -12.20
N HIS A 37 -5.09 0.19 -12.45
CA HIS A 37 -5.33 0.98 -13.67
C HIS A 37 -4.52 0.48 -14.89
N ARG A 38 -3.69 -0.54 -14.68
CA ARG A 38 -2.88 -1.20 -15.71
C ARG A 38 -3.07 -2.72 -15.62
N PRO A 39 -2.93 -3.43 -16.74
CA PRO A 39 -2.95 -4.89 -16.73
C PRO A 39 -1.94 -5.45 -15.74
N LEU A 40 -2.41 -6.41 -14.94
CA LEU A 40 -1.59 -7.17 -14.01
C LEU A 40 -1.53 -8.61 -14.50
N ASN A 41 -0.33 -9.18 -14.47
CA ASN A 41 -0.16 -10.63 -14.63
C ASN A 41 0.17 -11.18 -13.24
N LEU A 42 -0.87 -11.64 -12.53
CA LEU A 42 -0.74 -12.24 -11.21
C LEU A 42 -0.91 -13.74 -11.38
N ASP A 43 0.21 -14.46 -11.35
CA ASP A 43 0.22 -15.91 -11.28
C ASP A 43 0.87 -16.30 -9.96
N TYR A 44 0.04 -16.62 -8.98
CA TYR A 44 0.47 -17.02 -7.64
C TYR A 44 0.00 -18.45 -7.39
N PRO A 45 0.90 -19.45 -7.53
CA PRO A 45 0.58 -20.86 -7.33
C PRO A 45 0.04 -21.17 -5.93
N ALA A 46 0.38 -20.33 -4.95
CA ALA A 46 -0.08 -20.45 -3.56
C ALA A 46 -1.51 -19.91 -3.34
N SER A 47 -2.19 -19.39 -4.36
CA SER A 47 -3.59 -19.03 -4.23
C SER A 47 -4.45 -20.29 -4.18
N ASN A 48 -5.14 -20.52 -3.06
CA ASN A 48 -6.09 -21.62 -2.90
C ASN A 48 -7.40 -21.36 -3.66
N GLY A 49 -7.33 -20.75 -4.85
CA GLY A 49 -8.48 -20.27 -5.61
C GLY A 49 -9.18 -19.03 -5.03
N ASN A 50 -8.62 -18.44 -3.97
CA ASN A 50 -9.12 -17.26 -3.25
C ASN A 50 -8.79 -15.92 -3.91
N LEU A 51 -7.95 -15.89 -4.95
CA LEU A 51 -7.70 -14.69 -5.75
C LEU A 51 -8.79 -14.53 -6.84
N LYS A 52 -9.63 -13.52 -6.69
CA LYS A 52 -10.71 -13.19 -7.63
C LYS A 52 -10.41 -11.88 -8.36
N PHE A 53 -10.81 -11.84 -9.64
CA PHE A 53 -10.89 -10.63 -10.48
C PHE A 53 -9.66 -9.69 -10.47
N THR A 54 -8.77 -9.87 -11.45
CA THR A 54 -7.68 -8.92 -11.74
C THR A 54 -8.13 -7.95 -12.82
N ASN A 55 -8.42 -6.70 -12.46
CA ASN A 55 -8.92 -5.75 -13.44
C ASN A 55 -7.82 -5.46 -14.49
N SER A 56 -8.01 -5.97 -15.71
CA SER A 56 -7.00 -5.96 -16.78
C SER A 56 -7.14 -4.76 -17.72
N PHE A 57 -7.97 -3.78 -17.36
CA PHE A 57 -8.18 -2.62 -18.20
C PHE A 57 -7.07 -1.58 -18.02
N ARG A 58 -6.59 -1.04 -19.14
CA ARG A 58 -5.60 0.04 -19.15
C ARG A 58 -6.30 1.39 -19.17
N PHE A 59 -6.04 2.21 -18.15
CA PHE A 59 -6.53 3.58 -18.10
C PHE A 59 -5.36 4.56 -17.88
N PRO A 60 -5.16 5.59 -18.73
CA PRO A 60 -3.92 6.37 -18.72
C PRO A 60 -3.73 7.27 -17.49
N ILE A 61 -4.82 7.73 -16.86
CA ILE A 61 -4.77 8.72 -15.78
C ILE A 61 -5.06 8.05 -14.43
N ARG A 62 -4.00 7.71 -13.68
CA ARG A 62 -4.11 7.03 -12.38
C ARG A 62 -5.03 7.74 -11.38
N ALA A 63 -4.93 9.07 -11.26
CA ALA A 63 -5.75 9.82 -10.29
C ALA A 63 -7.24 9.73 -10.60
N PHE A 64 -7.62 9.81 -11.88
CA PHE A 64 -9.00 9.67 -12.31
C PHE A 64 -9.48 8.22 -12.14
N TYR A 65 -8.64 7.22 -12.46
CA TYR A 65 -8.97 5.83 -12.15
C TYR A 65 -9.26 5.65 -10.66
N LEU A 66 -8.35 6.12 -9.79
CA LEU A 66 -8.46 5.97 -8.35
C LEU A 66 -9.72 6.64 -7.79
N HIS A 67 -10.07 7.83 -8.28
CA HIS A 67 -11.16 8.62 -7.69
C HIS A 67 -12.52 8.42 -8.35
N ALA A 68 -12.58 7.97 -9.62
CA ALA A 68 -13.83 7.87 -10.37
C ALA A 68 -14.17 6.45 -10.82
N LEU A 69 -13.19 5.68 -11.30
CA LEU A 69 -13.45 4.34 -11.84
C LEU A 69 -13.42 3.27 -10.76
N LEU A 70 -12.42 3.30 -9.87
CA LEU A 70 -12.27 2.32 -8.81
C LEU A 70 -13.51 2.26 -7.89
N PRO A 71 -14.08 3.37 -7.38
CA PRO A 71 -15.28 3.32 -6.55
C PRO A 71 -16.47 2.62 -7.24
N LYS A 72 -16.68 2.87 -8.54
CA LYS A 72 -17.76 2.24 -9.31
C LYS A 72 -17.59 0.72 -9.40
N VAL A 73 -16.35 0.26 -9.58
CA VAL A 73 -16.05 -1.18 -9.59
C VAL A 73 -16.26 -1.78 -8.21
N LEU A 74 -15.87 -1.07 -7.14
CA LEU A 74 -16.09 -1.50 -5.76
C LEU A 74 -17.59 -1.53 -5.39
N ASP A 75 -18.44 -0.72 -6.02
CA ASP A 75 -19.91 -0.78 -5.87
C ASP A 75 -20.52 -2.06 -6.46
N THR A 76 -19.87 -2.65 -7.46
CA THR A 76 -20.27 -3.94 -8.04
C THR A 76 -19.75 -5.12 -7.21
N VAL A 77 -18.47 -5.08 -6.82
CA VAL A 77 -17.82 -6.18 -6.09
C VAL A 77 -18.26 -6.23 -4.62
N ARG A 78 -18.53 -5.07 -4.02
CA ARG A 78 -18.97 -4.90 -2.62
C ARG A 78 -18.07 -5.62 -1.59
N PRO A 79 -16.75 -5.33 -1.56
CA PRO A 79 -15.88 -5.93 -0.55
C PRO A 79 -16.21 -5.43 0.85
N ASP A 80 -16.05 -6.28 1.85
CA ASP A 80 -16.19 -5.94 3.27
C ASP A 80 -15.09 -4.99 3.77
N LEU A 81 -13.90 -5.09 3.16
CA LEU A 81 -12.72 -4.29 3.51
C LEU A 81 -11.86 -4.01 2.27
N CYS A 82 -11.43 -2.75 2.13
CA CYS A 82 -10.43 -2.36 1.13
C CYS A 82 -9.04 -2.18 1.77
N HIS A 83 -7.97 -2.63 1.12
CA HIS A 83 -6.60 -2.30 1.52
C HIS A 83 -5.89 -1.46 0.45
N TYR A 84 -5.50 -0.23 0.82
CA TYR A 84 -4.68 0.65 0.01
C TYR A 84 -3.24 0.63 0.50
N THR A 85 -2.37 -0.08 -0.23
CA THR A 85 -0.96 -0.31 0.16
C THR A 85 -0.03 0.88 -0.06
N ASN A 86 -0.53 2.04 -0.49
CA ASN A 86 0.32 3.19 -0.84
C ASN A 86 -0.39 4.54 -0.63
N PHE A 87 -0.61 4.92 0.65
CA PHE A 87 -1.04 6.22 1.20
C PHE A 87 -2.21 6.98 0.54
N LEU A 88 -2.83 6.43 -0.51
CA LEU A 88 -3.89 7.02 -1.30
C LEU A 88 -5.07 6.06 -1.37
N ALA A 89 -6.26 6.60 -1.14
CA ALA A 89 -7.54 5.95 -1.35
C ALA A 89 -8.47 6.91 -2.12
N PRO A 90 -9.57 6.41 -2.71
CA PRO A 90 -10.59 7.27 -3.29
C PRO A 90 -11.13 8.27 -2.25
N ILE A 91 -11.30 9.54 -2.63
CA ILE A 91 -11.86 10.57 -1.72
C ILE A 91 -13.29 10.19 -1.31
N SER A 92 -14.03 9.59 -2.23
CA SER A 92 -15.41 9.10 -2.08
C SER A 92 -15.51 7.71 -1.45
N GLU A 93 -14.40 7.09 -1.04
CA GLU A 93 -14.44 5.73 -0.49
C GLU A 93 -15.24 5.72 0.80
N HIS A 94 -16.38 5.04 0.83
CA HIS A 94 -17.29 4.98 1.98
C HIS A 94 -17.25 3.62 2.68
N ARG A 95 -16.61 2.62 2.07
CA ARG A 95 -16.42 1.30 2.66
C ARG A 95 -15.35 1.34 3.74
N PRO A 96 -15.35 0.39 4.68
CA PRO A 96 -14.24 0.21 5.60
C PRO A 96 -12.94 -0.02 4.82
N TYR A 97 -11.86 0.64 5.23
CA TYR A 97 -10.56 0.40 4.61
C TYR A 97 -9.39 0.57 5.56
N VAL A 98 -8.31 -0.13 5.22
CA VAL A 98 -6.97 0.02 5.80
C VAL A 98 -6.09 0.71 4.78
N VAL A 99 -5.23 1.61 5.24
CA VAL A 99 -4.20 2.24 4.39
C VAL A 99 -2.83 1.98 4.96
N THR A 100 -1.88 1.59 4.10
CA THR A 100 -0.47 1.54 4.48
C THR A 100 0.19 2.86 4.11
N ILE A 101 0.82 3.49 5.11
CA ILE A 101 1.67 4.67 4.95
C ILE A 101 3.08 4.25 5.35
N HIS A 102 3.96 4.06 4.36
CA HIS A 102 5.32 3.58 4.60
C HIS A 102 6.20 4.63 5.30
N ASP A 103 6.07 5.88 4.88
CA ASP A 103 6.79 7.03 5.42
C ASP A 103 6.01 8.32 5.16
N MET A 104 6.47 9.40 5.79
CA MET A 104 6.01 10.76 5.55
C MET A 104 6.99 11.53 4.65
N GLY A 105 7.75 10.85 3.78
CA GLY A 105 8.77 11.48 2.94
C GLY A 105 8.20 12.58 2.04
N LEU A 106 6.97 12.40 1.52
CA LEU A 106 6.26 13.42 0.73
C LEU A 106 5.98 14.71 1.51
N GLU A 107 5.92 14.61 2.85
CA GLU A 107 5.62 15.69 3.77
C GLU A 107 6.90 16.33 4.31
N VAL A 108 7.91 15.51 4.63
CA VAL A 108 9.20 15.96 5.16
C VAL A 108 10.05 16.59 4.05
N LEU A 109 10.05 16.00 2.86
CA LEU A 109 10.81 16.45 1.69
C LEU A 109 9.91 17.08 0.64
N ARG A 110 8.91 17.86 1.07
CA ARG A 110 7.92 18.50 0.18
C ARG A 110 8.57 19.24 -0.99
N ASP A 111 9.66 19.97 -0.76
CA ASP A 111 10.31 20.79 -1.78
C ASP A 111 11.10 19.96 -2.82
N ALA A 112 11.39 18.69 -2.53
CA ALA A 112 11.99 17.75 -3.49
C ALA A 112 10.96 17.14 -4.46
N HIS A 113 9.67 17.49 -4.34
CA HIS A 113 8.60 16.95 -5.17
C HIS A 113 7.95 18.01 -6.08
N PRO A 114 7.51 17.62 -7.30
CA PRO A 114 6.80 18.53 -8.19
C PRO A 114 5.59 19.18 -7.52
N LEU A 115 5.36 20.47 -7.78
CA LEU A 115 4.29 21.26 -7.16
C LEU A 115 2.91 20.59 -7.29
N ALA A 116 2.60 20.05 -8.47
CA ALA A 116 1.35 19.34 -8.71
C ALA A 116 1.14 18.15 -7.75
N LYS A 117 2.20 17.37 -7.51
CA LYS A 117 2.16 16.23 -6.57
C LYS A 117 1.95 16.72 -5.14
N ARG A 118 2.67 17.78 -4.73
CA ARG A 118 2.52 18.39 -3.40
C ARG A 118 1.09 18.86 -3.16
N LEU A 119 0.51 19.59 -4.11
CA LEU A 119 -0.85 20.11 -3.99
C LEU A 119 -1.88 18.98 -3.91
N TYR A 120 -1.72 17.96 -4.77
CA TYR A 120 -2.57 16.78 -4.75
C TYR A 120 -2.52 16.05 -3.41
N THR A 121 -1.33 15.79 -2.86
CA THR A 121 -1.19 14.99 -1.64
C THR A 121 -1.44 15.79 -0.36
N LYS A 122 -1.20 17.10 -0.35
CA LYS A 122 -1.31 17.97 0.84
C LYS A 122 -2.67 17.87 1.55
N ARG A 123 -3.75 17.73 0.79
CA ARG A 123 -5.11 17.56 1.35
C ARG A 123 -5.59 16.12 1.34
N LEU A 124 -5.20 15.37 0.30
CA LEU A 124 -5.67 14.00 0.12
C LEU A 124 -5.14 13.06 1.19
N VAL A 125 -3.86 13.12 1.53
CA VAL A 125 -3.25 12.19 2.50
C VAL A 125 -3.87 12.34 3.89
N PRO A 126 -4.01 13.56 4.46
CA PRO A 126 -4.72 13.72 5.73
C PRO A 126 -6.17 13.24 5.70
N HIS A 127 -6.88 13.46 4.58
CA HIS A 127 -8.27 12.99 4.42
C HIS A 127 -8.37 11.47 4.44
N VAL A 128 -7.50 10.81 3.66
CA VAL A 128 -7.42 9.34 3.60
C VAL A 128 -7.02 8.76 4.95
N ALA A 129 -6.02 9.34 5.61
CA ALA A 129 -5.55 8.85 6.91
C ALA A 129 -6.66 8.94 7.99
N ARG A 130 -7.43 10.03 8.04
CA ARG A 130 -8.50 10.21 9.04
C ARG A 130 -9.70 9.30 8.83
N LYS A 131 -10.00 8.94 7.58
CA LYS A 131 -11.16 8.12 7.25
C LYS A 131 -10.84 6.61 7.27
N ALA A 132 -9.55 6.24 7.26
CA ALA A 132 -9.14 4.85 7.39
C ALA A 132 -9.57 4.26 8.74
N ARG A 133 -10.01 3.00 8.73
CA ARG A 133 -10.31 2.24 9.96
C ARG A 133 -9.03 1.91 10.71
N LEU A 134 -7.94 1.68 9.99
CA LEU A 134 -6.61 1.44 10.54
C LEU A 134 -5.55 1.96 9.56
N ILE A 135 -4.48 2.52 10.10
CA ILE A 135 -3.27 2.83 9.35
C ILE A 135 -2.21 1.79 9.69
N ILE A 136 -1.61 1.20 8.67
CA ILE A 136 -0.45 0.34 8.82
C ILE A 136 0.80 1.14 8.45
N THR A 137 1.88 0.99 9.23
CA THR A 137 3.17 1.59 8.92
C THR A 137 4.33 0.67 9.27
N ASN A 138 5.50 0.95 8.72
CA ASN A 138 6.62 0.01 8.74
C ASN A 138 7.51 0.12 9.98
N SER A 139 7.43 1.22 10.73
CA SER A 139 8.32 1.48 11.87
C SER A 139 7.69 2.43 12.89
N GLU A 140 8.19 2.40 14.12
CA GLU A 140 7.81 3.36 15.16
C GLU A 140 8.16 4.80 14.77
N TYR A 141 9.27 5.00 14.06
CA TYR A 141 9.62 6.33 13.54
C TYR A 141 8.59 6.84 12.54
N SER A 142 8.15 5.99 11.59
CA SER A 142 7.09 6.33 10.65
C SER A 142 5.77 6.60 11.38
N LYS A 143 5.41 5.80 12.40
CA LYS A 143 4.23 6.04 13.25
C LYS A 143 4.30 7.43 13.89
N TRP A 144 5.41 7.76 14.55
CA TRP A 144 5.60 9.09 15.17
C TRP A 144 5.46 10.23 14.15
N GLN A 145 6.03 10.07 12.95
CA GLN A 145 5.89 11.04 11.86
C GLN A 145 4.43 11.20 11.43
N ILE A 146 3.68 10.11 11.26
CA ILE A 146 2.27 10.14 10.89
C ILE A 146 1.45 10.90 11.94
N VAL A 147 1.65 10.60 13.24
CA VAL A 147 1.00 11.31 14.34
C VAL A 147 1.32 12.80 14.28
N ARG A 148 2.62 13.14 14.21
CA ARG A 148 3.11 14.52 14.22
C ARG A 148 2.57 15.35 13.05
N HIS A 149 2.54 14.78 11.85
CA HIS A 149 2.22 15.53 10.63
C HIS A 149 0.75 15.49 10.24
N LEU A 150 0.02 14.41 10.58
CA LEU A 150 -1.38 14.24 10.20
C LEU A 150 -2.36 14.42 11.37
N GLY A 151 -1.87 14.38 12.61
CA GLY A 151 -2.68 14.47 13.82
C GLY A 151 -3.58 13.25 14.03
N ILE A 152 -3.13 12.07 13.59
CA ILE A 152 -3.89 10.82 13.78
C ILE A 152 -3.58 10.24 15.16
N PRO A 153 -4.60 9.80 15.93
CA PRO A 153 -4.42 9.09 17.18
C PRO A 153 -3.55 7.83 17.03
N GLU A 154 -2.69 7.56 18.01
CA GLU A 154 -1.75 6.45 17.94
C GLU A 154 -2.40 5.06 17.88
N ASP A 155 -3.56 4.91 18.50
CA ASP A 155 -4.37 3.68 18.53
C ASP A 155 -4.97 3.33 17.17
N HIS A 156 -5.08 4.31 16.26
CA HIS A 156 -5.46 4.10 14.87
C HIS A 156 -4.28 3.65 13.99
N ILE A 157 -3.06 3.54 14.53
CA ILE A 157 -1.85 3.23 13.77
C ILE A 157 -1.19 1.96 14.32
N ARG A 158 -1.07 0.94 13.46
CA ARG A 158 -0.33 -0.30 13.77
C ARG A 158 1.01 -0.31 13.05
N VAL A 159 2.07 -0.52 13.82
CA VAL A 159 3.41 -0.79 13.27
C VAL A 159 3.51 -2.27 12.91
N THR A 160 3.80 -2.55 11.64
CA THR A 160 4.10 -3.88 11.11
C THR A 160 5.46 -3.80 10.40
N PRO A 161 6.56 -4.20 11.06
CA PRO A 161 7.88 -4.18 10.46
C PRO A 161 7.93 -5.00 9.17
N LEU A 162 8.70 -4.54 8.19
CA LEU A 162 8.90 -5.27 6.94
C LEU A 162 9.70 -6.56 7.20
N ALA A 163 9.30 -7.63 6.53
CA ALA A 163 10.04 -8.88 6.49
C ALA A 163 10.78 -9.02 5.15
N ALA A 164 11.90 -9.75 5.16
CA ALA A 164 12.55 -10.17 3.93
C ALA A 164 11.72 -11.25 3.23
N SER A 165 11.74 -11.26 1.89
CA SER A 165 11.14 -12.34 1.10
C SER A 165 11.82 -13.69 1.44
N PRO A 166 11.10 -14.82 1.38
CA PRO A 166 11.67 -16.16 1.61
C PRO A 166 12.86 -16.52 0.70
N GLU A 167 13.05 -15.80 -0.42
CA GLU A 167 14.21 -15.98 -1.30
C GLU A 167 15.52 -15.51 -0.66
N PHE A 168 15.44 -14.65 0.37
CA PHE A 168 16.58 -14.19 1.12
C PHE A 168 16.85 -15.10 2.31
N ARG A 169 18.13 -15.31 2.60
CA ARG A 169 18.60 -16.00 3.80
C ARG A 169 19.51 -15.09 4.61
N ARG A 170 19.49 -15.27 5.92
CA ARG A 170 20.42 -14.59 6.80
C ARG A 170 21.84 -15.06 6.50
N MET A 171 22.71 -14.13 6.12
CA MET A 171 24.14 -14.40 6.02
C MET A 171 24.77 -14.35 7.42
N PRO A 172 25.83 -15.15 7.69
CA PRO A 172 26.63 -15.00 8.90
C PRO A 172 27.11 -13.55 9.01
N THR A 173 27.05 -12.99 10.22
CA THR A 173 27.52 -11.63 10.45
C THR A 173 29.05 -11.63 10.29
N HIS A 174 29.54 -11.09 9.18
CA HIS A 174 30.97 -10.80 9.05
C HIS A 174 31.28 -9.61 9.96
N THR A 175 32.02 -9.87 11.04
CA THR A 175 32.49 -8.86 11.99
C THR A 175 33.48 -7.86 11.37
N ASP A 176 33.99 -8.13 10.17
CA ASP A 176 35.10 -7.43 9.53
C ASP A 176 34.74 -6.61 8.29
N VAL A 177 33.46 -6.37 8.01
CA VAL A 177 33.11 -5.38 6.98
C VAL A 177 33.12 -4.02 7.64
N ALA A 178 34.23 -3.29 7.49
CA ALA A 178 34.31 -1.87 7.77
C ALA A 178 33.04 -1.22 7.21
N ARG A 179 32.15 -0.77 8.09
CA ARG A 179 30.83 -0.23 7.70
C ARG A 179 31.11 1.05 6.92
N PRO A 180 30.99 1.07 5.58
CA PRO A 180 31.39 2.26 4.81
C PRO A 180 30.36 3.40 4.92
N TYR A 181 29.32 3.21 5.74
CA TYR A 181 28.20 4.12 5.93
C TYR A 181 27.93 4.45 7.41
N PHE A 182 28.88 4.19 8.31
CA PHE A 182 28.86 4.66 9.69
C PHE A 182 30.24 5.15 10.11
#